data_AF-A0A0D6N5P5-F1
#
_entry.id   AF-A0A0D6N5P5-F1
#
_cell.length_a   1.000
_cell.length_b   1.000
_cell.length_c   1.000
_cell.angle_alpha   90.00
_cell.angle_beta   90.00
_cell.angle_gamma   90.00
#
_symmetry.space_group_name_H-M   'P 1'
#
loop_
_entity.id
_entity.type
_entity.pdbx_description
1 polymer ?
#
loop_
_entity_poly.entity_id
_entity_poly.type
_entity_poly.pdbx_seq_one_letter_code
_entity_poly.pdbx_strand_id
1 'polypeptide(L)'
;MFCTASAGVYAKKEKRIIYTKKSLDFSKKNMFPIIKFDEDSLIYIHSINMYISTVTLPRSVVEKRGHSETLFSLYLSGNDNCPKEAEESMGYNEIFEKYHHEGIVSNIIKQAYSGKKYTSIDYFFNEDIPLKVKKGSCIFSVLDGSDFSNKKYKMAQKIKIKYRYAEKNSKVKKISLVGLGGEFVVSSNNYRTPTLNAYSVIPVSKNGKLHPGWLLNLYGNVSATTESDEKYRSKPEGNWQISHYIMVYTKNSCQKAFPNHQGSLFFWNDKTGTFSQKNPSSAFWSTSLLLQKVSLSSYGNSSVVASIPSPSKEKFLKIEEGDCIVDAIVPSGDRFDKAPINTEPQFSIEVLER
;
A
#
# COMPACT_ATOMS: atom_id res chain seq x y z
N MET A 1 -18.89 32.58 14.04
CA MET A 1 -17.85 32.38 15.06
C MET A 1 -16.66 31.76 14.36
N PHE A 2 -15.68 32.59 13.98
CA PHE A 2 -14.48 32.14 13.26
C PHE A 2 -13.49 31.59 14.27
N CYS A 3 -13.28 30.28 14.30
CA CYS A 3 -12.16 29.68 15.00
C CYS A 3 -10.87 30.10 14.30
N THR A 4 -10.10 30.97 14.95
CA THR A 4 -8.71 31.22 14.60
C THR A 4 -7.93 29.93 14.82
N ALA A 5 -7.50 29.27 13.75
CA ALA A 5 -6.53 28.19 13.85
C ALA A 5 -5.22 28.79 14.37
N SER A 6 -4.79 28.39 15.57
CA SER A 6 -3.40 28.58 15.98
C SER A 6 -2.54 27.85 14.95
N ALA A 7 -1.67 28.58 14.25
CA ALA A 7 -0.72 27.97 13.35
C ALA A 7 0.31 27.22 14.20
N GLY A 8 0.04 25.95 14.50
CA GLY A 8 1.00 25.06 15.16
C GLY A 8 2.32 25.05 14.40
N VAL A 9 3.43 25.26 15.10
CA VAL A 9 4.77 25.25 14.49
C VAL A 9 5.07 23.81 14.03
N TYR A 10 5.20 23.61 12.73
CA TYR A 10 5.54 22.31 12.16
C TYR A 10 7.04 22.06 12.24
N ALA A 11 7.42 20.94 12.87
CA ALA A 11 8.73 20.34 12.75
C ALA A 11 8.87 19.62 11.41
N LYS A 12 10.12 19.50 10.93
CA LYS A 12 10.47 18.76 9.71
C LYS A 12 11.65 17.86 9.99
N LYS A 13 11.55 16.58 9.61
CA LYS A 13 12.69 15.66 9.60
C LYS A 13 12.95 15.16 8.18
N GLU A 14 14.22 15.12 7.79
CA GLU A 14 14.68 14.57 6.53
C GLU A 14 15.73 13.49 6.80
N LYS A 15 15.65 12.36 6.09
CA LYS A 15 16.64 11.27 6.14
C LYS A 15 16.85 10.69 4.75
N ARG A 16 18.12 10.41 4.42
CA ARG A 16 18.52 9.65 3.24
C ARG A 16 19.10 8.31 3.67
N ILE A 17 18.56 7.24 3.11
CA ILE A 17 18.99 5.86 3.31
C ILE A 17 19.45 5.31 1.96
N ILE A 18 20.60 4.66 1.96
CA ILE A 18 21.11 3.90 0.83
C ILE A 18 21.59 2.58 1.40
N TYR A 19 21.01 1.48 0.93
CA TYR A 19 21.33 0.15 1.42
C TYR A 19 21.55 -0.80 0.25
N THR A 20 22.55 -1.66 0.36
CA THR A 20 22.84 -2.69 -0.65
C THR A 20 22.80 -4.05 0.00
N LYS A 21 21.84 -4.87 -0.42
CA LYS A 21 21.65 -6.24 0.05
C LYS A 21 22.26 -7.20 -0.98
N LYS A 22 22.89 -8.28 -0.50
CA LYS A 22 23.27 -9.43 -1.33
C LYS A 22 22.69 -10.68 -0.69
N SER A 23 21.39 -10.89 -0.88
CA SER A 23 20.70 -12.07 -0.35
C SER A 23 19.48 -12.36 -1.22
N LEU A 24 19.27 -13.64 -1.51
CA LEU A 24 18.02 -14.16 -2.09
C LEU A 24 16.92 -14.31 -1.04
N ASP A 25 17.26 -14.15 0.24
CA ASP A 25 16.33 -14.33 1.33
C ASP A 25 15.37 -13.15 1.42
N PHE A 26 14.13 -13.40 0.99
CA PHE A 26 13.00 -12.47 1.10
C PHE A 26 12.66 -12.17 2.54
N SER A 27 12.97 -13.04 3.47
CA SER A 27 12.60 -12.88 4.88
C SER A 27 13.41 -11.76 5.54
N LYS A 28 14.65 -11.51 5.07
CA LYS A 28 15.54 -10.49 5.61
C LYS A 28 15.08 -9.06 5.30
N LYS A 29 14.74 -8.32 6.34
CA LYS A 29 14.33 -6.91 6.31
C LYS A 29 15.40 -6.05 6.97
N ASN A 30 15.57 -4.81 6.51
CA ASN A 30 16.57 -3.89 7.06
C ASN A 30 15.93 -2.60 7.56
N MET A 31 16.21 -2.26 8.81
CA MET A 31 15.56 -1.18 9.54
C MET A 31 16.46 0.05 9.69
N PHE A 32 15.87 1.24 9.66
CA PHE A 32 16.58 2.51 9.75
C PHE A 32 15.78 3.53 10.58
N PRO A 33 16.29 4.00 11.74
CA PRO A 33 15.57 4.98 12.55
C PRO A 33 15.54 6.36 11.87
N ILE A 34 14.41 7.07 11.93
CA ILE A 34 14.22 8.37 11.27
C ILE A 34 14.03 9.50 12.29
N ILE A 35 13.03 9.37 13.15
CA ILE A 35 12.73 10.32 14.24
C ILE A 35 12.71 9.52 15.53
N LYS A 36 13.51 9.90 16.52
CA LYS A 36 13.44 9.37 17.88
C LYS A 36 12.69 10.37 18.77
N PHE A 37 11.94 9.86 19.73
CA PHE A 37 11.18 10.67 20.67
C PHE A 37 11.75 10.54 22.08
N ASP A 38 12.09 11.67 22.68
CA ASP A 38 12.75 11.74 23.99
C ASP A 38 11.74 11.91 25.14
N GLU A 39 10.47 12.09 24.81
CA GLU A 39 9.36 12.25 25.75
C GLU A 39 8.06 11.65 25.20
N ASP A 40 7.16 11.29 26.12
CA ASP A 40 5.81 10.87 25.78
C ASP A 40 5.05 12.07 25.19
N SER A 41 4.50 11.91 23.99
CA SER A 41 3.76 12.99 23.34
C SER A 41 2.72 12.47 22.36
N LEU A 42 1.82 13.37 21.97
CA LEU A 42 0.95 13.16 20.81
C LEU A 42 1.52 14.01 19.69
N ILE A 43 1.84 13.39 18.55
CA ILE A 43 2.25 14.09 17.35
C ILE A 43 1.17 13.97 16.27
N TYR A 44 1.20 14.89 15.34
CA TYR A 44 0.31 14.95 14.18
C TYR A 44 1.17 14.99 12.93
N ILE A 45 1.13 13.94 12.12
CA ILE A 45 1.83 13.91 10.82
C ILE A 45 0.97 14.60 9.78
N HIS A 46 1.52 15.64 9.18
CA HIS A 46 0.85 16.44 8.16
C HIS A 46 1.18 15.98 6.74
N SER A 47 2.44 15.63 6.50
CA SER A 47 2.87 15.14 5.19
C SER A 47 4.07 14.21 5.28
N ILE A 48 4.11 13.25 4.36
CA ILE A 48 5.23 12.34 4.14
C ILE A 48 5.62 12.44 2.67
N ASN A 49 6.86 12.84 2.38
CA ASN A 49 7.38 12.91 1.01
C ASN A 49 8.52 11.90 0.90
N MET A 50 8.42 10.99 -0.07
CA MET A 50 9.34 9.89 -0.26
C MET A 50 9.83 9.87 -1.69
N TYR A 51 11.15 9.91 -1.86
CA TYR A 51 11.80 9.54 -3.12
C TYR A 51 12.45 8.18 -2.91
N ILE A 52 11.95 7.17 -3.61
CA ILE A 52 12.44 5.79 -3.51
C ILE A 52 13.07 5.36 -4.83
N SER A 53 14.10 4.54 -4.74
CA SER A 53 14.76 3.98 -5.92
C SER A 53 15.39 2.63 -5.64
N THR A 54 15.41 1.80 -6.68
CA THR A 54 15.99 0.47 -6.69
C THR A 54 16.94 0.35 -7.87
N VAL A 55 18.00 -0.44 -7.73
CA VAL A 55 18.91 -0.79 -8.83
C VAL A 55 19.05 -2.30 -8.87
N THR A 56 18.50 -2.88 -9.94
CA THR A 56 18.56 -4.31 -10.25
C THR A 56 19.67 -4.54 -11.25
N LEU A 57 20.53 -5.53 -11.02
CA LEU A 57 21.61 -5.85 -11.94
C LEU A 57 21.17 -6.93 -12.94
N PRO A 58 21.71 -6.96 -14.17
CA PRO A 58 21.37 -8.00 -15.13
C PRO A 58 21.86 -9.38 -14.64
N ARG A 59 21.08 -10.43 -14.93
CA ARG A 59 21.45 -11.81 -14.60
C ARG A 59 22.73 -12.25 -15.31
N SER A 60 22.87 -11.87 -16.59
CA SER A 60 24.05 -12.09 -17.43
C SER A 60 24.29 -10.89 -18.37
N VAL A 61 25.45 -10.83 -19.03
CA VAL A 61 25.77 -9.76 -20.00
C VAL A 61 24.82 -9.78 -21.21
N VAL A 62 24.27 -10.95 -21.54
CA VAL A 62 23.39 -11.16 -22.69
C VAL A 62 21.91 -10.98 -22.31
N GLU A 63 21.53 -11.30 -21.06
CA GLU A 63 20.16 -11.20 -20.57
C GLU A 63 19.97 -9.97 -19.68
N LYS A 64 19.33 -8.93 -20.22
CA LYS A 64 18.90 -7.75 -19.43
C LYS A 64 17.75 -8.05 -18.45
N ARG A 65 17.24 -9.29 -18.41
CA ARG A 65 16.22 -9.71 -17.44
C ARG A 65 16.78 -9.56 -16.02
N GLY A 66 15.97 -8.98 -15.17
CA GLY A 66 16.25 -8.77 -13.75
C GLY A 66 14.93 -8.53 -13.08
N HIS A 67 14.45 -9.50 -12.34
CA HIS A 67 13.24 -9.34 -11.54
C HIS A 67 13.65 -8.81 -10.18
N SER A 68 12.95 -7.79 -9.70
CA SER A 68 13.08 -7.35 -8.32
C SER A 68 11.79 -6.78 -7.79
N GLU A 69 11.72 -6.80 -6.47
CA GLU A 69 10.63 -6.23 -5.70
C GLU A 69 11.21 -5.54 -4.48
N THR A 70 10.64 -4.39 -4.11
CA THR A 70 10.94 -3.72 -2.84
C THR A 70 9.72 -3.06 -2.25
N LEU A 71 9.49 -3.34 -0.98
CA LEU A 71 8.63 -2.58 -0.09
C LEU A 71 9.46 -1.57 0.73
N PHE A 72 9.00 -0.33 0.74
CA PHE A 72 9.50 0.78 1.54
C PHE A 72 8.43 1.19 2.54
N SER A 73 8.59 0.75 3.78
CA SER A 73 7.57 0.94 4.82
C SER A 73 8.04 1.87 5.92
N LEU A 74 7.14 2.67 6.46
CA LEU A 74 7.34 3.49 7.65
C LEU A 74 6.49 2.93 8.79
N TYR A 75 7.11 2.77 9.94
CA TYR A 75 6.49 2.26 11.15
C TYR A 75 6.77 3.20 12.32
N LEU A 76 5.84 3.24 13.27
CA LEU A 76 6.06 3.76 14.61
C LEU A 76 6.32 2.59 15.55
N SER A 77 7.40 2.64 16.33
CA SER A 77 7.61 1.70 17.44
C SER A 77 6.58 1.95 18.55
N GLY A 78 5.87 0.91 19.01
CA GLY A 78 4.88 0.99 20.09
C GLY A 78 5.47 0.87 21.50
N ASN A 79 6.78 0.62 21.58
CA ASN A 79 7.55 0.55 22.82
C ASN A 79 8.74 1.53 22.80
N ASP A 80 9.57 1.48 23.82
CA ASP A 80 10.74 2.35 24.04
C ASP A 80 11.99 1.89 23.27
N ASN A 81 11.84 0.96 22.31
CA ASN A 81 12.93 0.47 21.49
C ASN A 81 12.94 1.12 20.10
N CYS A 82 14.15 1.28 19.57
CA CYS A 82 14.41 1.73 18.21
C CYS A 82 15.45 0.86 17.53
N PRO A 83 15.27 0.54 16.24
CA PRO A 83 16.28 -0.18 15.49
C PRO A 83 17.56 0.67 15.36
N LYS A 84 18.69 -0.03 15.28
CA LYS A 84 19.97 0.54 14.84
C LYS A 84 19.96 0.72 13.33
N GLU A 85 20.90 1.51 12.81
CA GLU A 85 21.07 1.66 11.36
C GLU A 85 21.33 0.31 10.69
N ALA A 86 20.55 0.00 9.65
CA ALA A 86 20.60 -1.25 8.89
C ALA A 86 20.43 -2.52 9.73
N GLU A 87 19.77 -2.42 10.89
CA GLU A 87 19.47 -3.59 11.72
C GLU A 87 18.65 -4.60 10.91
N GLU A 88 19.09 -5.86 10.93
CA GLU A 88 18.46 -6.95 10.18
C GLU A 88 17.44 -7.67 11.06
N SER A 89 16.34 -8.10 10.44
CA SER A 89 15.39 -9.04 11.02
C SER A 89 14.96 -10.06 9.97
N MET A 90 14.62 -11.27 10.38
CA MET A 90 14.21 -12.38 9.54
C MET A 90 12.73 -12.35 9.13
N GLY A 91 11.97 -11.32 9.51
CA GLY A 91 10.60 -11.13 9.01
C GLY A 91 9.78 -10.15 9.82
N TYR A 92 8.60 -9.81 9.32
CA TYR A 92 7.72 -8.83 9.98
C TYR A 92 7.25 -9.25 11.38
N ASN A 93 7.12 -10.56 11.64
CA ASN A 93 6.75 -11.06 12.97
C ASN A 93 7.81 -10.71 14.02
N GLU A 94 9.09 -10.92 13.73
CA GLU A 94 10.18 -10.57 14.66
C GLU A 94 10.27 -9.05 14.85
N ILE A 95 10.07 -8.25 13.79
CA ILE A 95 9.98 -6.79 13.92
C ILE A 95 8.79 -6.40 14.80
N PHE A 96 7.65 -7.08 14.67
CA PHE A 96 6.47 -6.83 15.50
C PHE A 96 6.72 -7.19 16.96
N GLU A 97 7.26 -8.38 17.24
CA GLU A 97 7.60 -8.83 18.60
C GLU A 97 8.60 -7.88 19.28
N LYS A 98 9.58 -7.35 18.51
CA LYS A 98 10.62 -6.49 19.07
C LYS A 98 10.18 -5.04 19.31
N TYR A 99 9.40 -4.47 18.40
CA TYR A 99 9.07 -3.03 18.42
C TYR A 99 7.58 -2.73 18.68
N HIS A 100 6.72 -3.75 18.70
CA HIS A 100 5.26 -3.61 18.82
C HIS A 100 4.70 -2.54 17.89
N HIS A 101 5.14 -2.58 16.63
CA HIS A 101 5.06 -1.43 15.76
C HIS A 101 3.67 -1.24 15.12
N GLU A 102 3.37 0.00 14.75
CA GLU A 102 2.19 0.40 13.98
C GLU A 102 2.62 0.91 12.59
N GLY A 103 1.97 0.42 11.53
CA GLY A 103 2.24 0.83 10.15
C GLY A 103 1.71 2.22 9.84
N ILE A 104 2.57 3.11 9.34
CA ILE A 104 2.19 4.46 8.92
C ILE A 104 1.90 4.48 7.41
N VAL A 105 2.85 3.99 6.62
CA VAL A 105 2.70 3.91 5.15
C VAL A 105 3.65 2.86 4.58
N SER A 106 3.20 2.16 3.53
CA SER A 106 4.01 1.21 2.78
C SER A 106 3.95 1.56 1.30
N ASN A 107 5.05 1.29 0.58
CA ASN A 107 5.13 1.56 -0.85
C ASN A 107 5.89 0.45 -1.56
N ILE A 108 5.43 0.03 -2.72
CA ILE A 108 6.06 -1.04 -3.49
C ILE A 108 6.61 -0.60 -4.85
N ILE A 109 7.78 -1.14 -5.21
CA ILE A 109 8.33 -1.06 -6.56
C ILE A 109 8.62 -2.48 -7.05
N LYS A 110 8.07 -2.85 -8.21
CA LYS A 110 8.46 -4.05 -8.96
C LYS A 110 9.24 -3.67 -10.23
N GLN A 111 10.17 -4.54 -10.65
CA GLN A 111 10.92 -4.43 -11.90
C GLN A 111 10.97 -5.79 -12.62
N ALA A 112 10.75 -5.80 -13.94
CA ALA A 112 10.90 -6.94 -14.83
C ALA A 112 12.27 -6.96 -15.53
N TYR A 113 12.98 -5.82 -15.52
CA TYR A 113 14.29 -5.68 -16.13
C TYR A 113 15.28 -5.03 -15.18
N SER A 114 16.54 -5.38 -15.41
CA SER A 114 17.69 -4.70 -14.81
C SER A 114 17.71 -3.20 -15.13
N GLY A 115 18.37 -2.44 -14.27
CA GLY A 115 18.43 -1.00 -14.34
C GLY A 115 17.90 -0.33 -13.07
N LYS A 116 17.82 0.99 -13.12
CA LYS A 116 17.37 1.82 -12.01
C LYS A 116 15.90 2.18 -12.19
N LYS A 117 15.08 1.89 -11.18
CA LYS A 117 13.71 2.43 -11.08
C LYS A 117 13.68 3.45 -9.94
N TYR A 118 12.92 4.51 -10.11
CA TYR A 118 12.65 5.47 -9.04
C TYR A 118 11.22 5.99 -9.15
N THR A 119 10.66 6.41 -8.02
CA THR A 119 9.38 7.11 -7.97
C THR A 119 9.39 8.14 -6.84
N SER A 120 8.66 9.23 -7.04
CA SER A 120 8.35 10.21 -5.99
C SER A 120 6.94 9.97 -5.51
N ILE A 121 6.76 10.02 -4.21
CA ILE A 121 5.49 9.75 -3.55
C ILE A 121 5.28 10.82 -2.50
N ASP A 122 4.22 11.60 -2.66
CA ASP A 122 3.92 12.73 -1.81
C ASP A 122 2.54 12.56 -1.20
N TYR A 123 2.53 12.27 0.10
CA TYR A 123 1.33 12.16 0.92
C TYR A 123 1.12 13.46 1.67
N PHE A 124 -0.01 14.11 1.38
CA PHE A 124 -0.54 15.24 2.13
C PHE A 124 -1.87 14.81 2.74
N PHE A 125 -1.98 14.91 4.05
CA PHE A 125 -3.16 14.43 4.75
C PHE A 125 -4.14 15.59 4.97
N ASN A 126 -5.43 15.35 4.69
CA ASN A 126 -6.47 16.37 4.86
C ASN A 126 -6.66 16.69 6.36
N GLU A 127 -6.66 15.64 7.16
CA GLU A 127 -6.52 15.69 8.61
C GLU A 127 -5.17 15.07 8.96
N ASP A 128 -4.40 15.73 9.83
CA ASP A 128 -3.11 15.19 10.26
C ASP A 128 -3.29 13.84 10.98
N ILE A 129 -2.42 12.87 10.69
CA ILE A 129 -2.45 11.54 11.34
C ILE A 129 -1.96 11.68 12.79
N PRO A 130 -2.80 11.46 13.81
CA PRO A 130 -2.40 11.48 15.20
C PRO A 130 -1.65 10.21 15.55
N LEU A 131 -0.45 10.35 16.11
CA LEU A 131 0.34 9.23 16.61
C LEU A 131 0.71 9.49 18.07
N LYS A 132 0.39 8.54 18.95
CA LYS A 132 0.88 8.52 20.33
C LYS A 132 2.27 7.94 20.35
N VAL A 133 3.25 8.74 20.76
CA VAL A 133 4.64 8.30 20.86
C VAL A 133 5.03 8.21 22.32
N LYS A 134 5.81 7.18 22.65
CA LYS A 134 6.40 7.02 23.99
C LYS A 134 7.85 7.48 23.97
N LYS A 135 8.37 7.90 25.11
CA LYS A 135 9.80 8.11 25.31
C LYS A 135 10.56 6.85 24.90
N GLY A 136 11.60 7.02 24.08
CA GLY A 136 12.41 5.94 23.52
C GLY A 136 11.87 5.36 22.22
N SER A 137 10.59 5.60 21.88
CA SER A 137 10.03 5.16 20.59
C SER A 137 10.58 5.96 19.40
N CYS A 138 10.32 5.48 18.19
CA CYS A 138 10.70 6.17 16.97
C CYS A 138 9.79 5.84 15.79
N ILE A 139 9.80 6.76 14.83
CA ILE A 139 9.45 6.43 13.44
C ILE A 139 10.71 5.86 12.78
N PHE A 140 10.58 4.68 12.16
CA PHE A 140 11.65 4.01 11.44
C PHE A 140 11.18 3.50 10.07
N SER A 141 12.13 3.37 9.14
CA SER A 141 11.90 2.75 7.83
C SER A 141 12.28 1.28 7.87
N VAL A 142 11.52 0.46 7.15
CA VAL A 142 11.88 -0.91 6.77
C VAL A 142 12.07 -0.96 5.26
N LEU A 143 13.26 -1.37 4.84
CA LEU A 143 13.56 -1.74 3.47
C LEU A 143 13.47 -3.26 3.35
N ASP A 144 12.48 -3.70 2.58
CA ASP A 144 12.23 -5.10 2.29
C ASP A 144 12.33 -5.29 0.78
N GLY A 145 13.50 -5.69 0.30
CA GLY A 145 13.67 -5.89 -1.14
C GLY A 145 14.64 -6.99 -1.50
N SER A 146 14.42 -7.52 -2.70
CA SER A 146 15.13 -8.67 -3.23
C SER A 146 15.31 -8.55 -4.73
N ASP A 147 16.48 -8.97 -5.21
CA ASP A 147 16.77 -9.21 -6.63
C ASP A 147 16.73 -10.72 -6.86
N PHE A 148 15.78 -11.17 -7.67
CA PHE A 148 15.57 -12.58 -8.00
C PHE A 148 16.72 -13.16 -8.86
N SER A 149 17.70 -12.35 -9.24
CA SER A 149 18.90 -12.75 -9.99
C SER A 149 20.11 -13.06 -9.10
N ASN A 150 19.95 -13.04 -7.77
CA ASN A 150 21.02 -13.23 -6.78
C ASN A 150 22.21 -12.26 -6.94
N LYS A 151 21.93 -11.03 -7.36
CA LYS A 151 22.94 -9.98 -7.50
C LYS A 151 22.87 -9.01 -6.33
N LYS A 152 23.86 -8.12 -6.26
CA LYS A 152 23.82 -7.00 -5.31
C LYS A 152 22.63 -6.11 -5.69
N TYR A 153 21.70 -5.95 -4.77
CA TYR A 153 20.50 -5.16 -4.95
C TYR A 153 20.59 -3.89 -4.14
N LYS A 154 20.53 -2.73 -4.80
CA LYS A 154 20.63 -1.43 -4.12
C LYS A 154 19.26 -0.80 -3.99
N MET A 155 18.87 -0.52 -2.77
CA MET A 155 17.66 0.22 -2.41
C MET A 155 18.08 1.57 -1.85
N ALA A 156 17.33 2.62 -2.17
CA ALA A 156 17.53 3.92 -1.59
C ALA A 156 16.21 4.62 -1.37
N GLN A 157 16.14 5.37 -0.27
CA GLN A 157 14.96 6.10 0.15
C GLN A 157 15.40 7.45 0.71
N LYS A 158 14.78 8.52 0.25
CA LYS A 158 14.88 9.84 0.86
C LYS A 158 13.49 10.20 1.38
N ILE A 159 13.39 10.46 2.67
CA ILE A 159 12.13 10.65 3.40
C ILE A 159 12.13 12.03 3.99
N LYS A 160 11.04 12.76 3.84
CA LYS A 160 10.76 13.99 4.57
C LYS A 160 9.42 13.86 5.27
N ILE A 161 9.42 14.04 6.59
CA ILE A 161 8.21 13.99 7.42
C ILE A 161 8.00 15.38 8.01
N LYS A 162 6.83 15.96 7.76
CA LYS A 162 6.38 17.20 8.39
C LYS A 162 5.34 16.85 9.44
N TYR A 163 5.58 17.24 10.68
CA TYR A 163 4.71 16.91 11.81
C TYR A 163 4.68 18.05 12.82
N ARG A 164 3.73 18.02 13.75
CA ARG A 164 3.66 18.95 14.89
C ARG A 164 3.32 18.21 16.16
N TYR A 165 3.71 18.75 17.30
CA TYR A 165 3.23 18.26 18.59
C TYR A 165 1.80 18.76 18.83
N ALA A 166 1.03 17.94 19.55
CA ALA A 166 -0.28 18.33 20.02
C ALA A 166 -0.19 19.53 20.96
N GLU A 167 -1.19 20.40 20.93
CA GLU A 167 -1.33 21.41 21.97
C GLU A 167 -1.66 20.73 23.30
N LYS A 168 -1.19 21.32 24.39
CA LYS A 168 -1.47 20.85 25.76
C LYS A 168 -2.99 20.72 25.94
N ASN A 169 -3.45 19.54 26.40
CA ASN A 169 -4.87 19.16 26.55
C ASN A 169 -5.65 18.82 25.26
N SER A 170 -4.98 18.64 24.12
CA SER A 170 -5.66 18.12 22.91
C SER A 170 -6.25 16.74 23.18
N LYS A 171 -7.56 16.57 22.92
CA LYS A 171 -8.19 15.24 22.94
C LYS A 171 -7.67 14.42 21.75
N VAL A 172 -7.22 13.20 22.03
CA VAL A 172 -6.81 12.25 21.00
C VAL A 172 -8.06 11.81 20.24
N LYS A 173 -8.12 12.10 18.93
CA LYS A 173 -9.08 11.47 18.03
C LYS A 173 -8.76 9.98 17.93
N LYS A 174 -9.76 9.11 18.15
CA LYS A 174 -9.57 7.66 17.97
C LYS A 174 -9.62 7.37 16.47
N ILE A 175 -8.54 6.81 15.94
CA ILE A 175 -8.38 6.58 14.50
C ILE A 175 -8.00 5.13 14.26
N SER A 176 -8.67 4.51 13.29
CA SER A 176 -8.26 3.23 12.70
C SER A 176 -7.39 3.51 11.48
N LEU A 177 -6.14 3.04 11.51
CA LEU A 177 -5.25 3.01 10.34
C LEU A 177 -5.09 1.56 9.87
N VAL A 178 -5.63 1.25 8.70
CA VAL A 178 -5.69 -0.12 8.18
C VAL A 178 -5.07 -0.21 6.79
N GLY A 179 -4.33 -1.29 6.55
CA GLY A 179 -3.80 -1.62 5.23
C GLY A 179 -4.86 -2.32 4.37
N LEU A 180 -5.00 -1.87 3.13
CA LEU A 180 -5.76 -2.52 2.06
C LEU A 180 -4.77 -2.94 0.97
N GLY A 181 -3.90 -3.88 1.33
CA GLY A 181 -2.87 -4.42 0.44
C GLY A 181 -3.01 -5.93 0.26
N GLY A 182 -2.26 -6.46 -0.68
CA GLY A 182 -2.20 -7.89 -0.99
C GLY A 182 -1.48 -8.11 -2.31
N GLU A 183 -0.86 -9.27 -2.49
CA GLU A 183 -0.22 -9.64 -3.75
C GLU A 183 -1.15 -10.54 -4.57
N PHE A 184 -1.38 -10.19 -5.83
CA PHE A 184 -2.31 -10.88 -6.70
C PHE A 184 -1.66 -11.18 -8.05
N VAL A 185 -1.85 -12.39 -8.55
CA VAL A 185 -1.52 -12.74 -9.92
C VAL A 185 -2.81 -12.78 -10.72
N VAL A 186 -2.97 -11.83 -11.64
CA VAL A 186 -4.16 -11.68 -12.49
C VAL A 186 -3.76 -11.84 -13.96
N SER A 187 -4.72 -12.14 -14.84
CA SER A 187 -4.48 -12.30 -16.29
C SER A 187 -5.40 -11.37 -17.06
N SER A 188 -4.93 -10.79 -18.16
CA SER A 188 -5.64 -9.75 -18.93
C SER A 188 -6.74 -10.27 -19.88
N ASN A 189 -7.14 -11.54 -19.80
CA ASN A 189 -8.08 -12.12 -20.76
C ASN A 189 -9.40 -11.33 -20.86
N ASN A 190 -9.90 -11.16 -22.08
CA ASN A 190 -10.87 -10.12 -22.39
C ASN A 190 -12.24 -10.65 -22.83
N TYR A 191 -13.08 -9.75 -23.38
CA TYR A 191 -14.47 -9.80 -23.87
C TYR A 191 -15.19 -11.14 -24.17
N ARG A 192 -14.50 -12.27 -24.34
CA ARG A 192 -15.08 -13.58 -24.68
C ARG A 192 -14.70 -14.74 -23.73
N THR A 193 -13.80 -14.53 -22.77
CA THR A 193 -13.43 -15.53 -21.75
C THR A 193 -13.57 -14.91 -20.37
N PRO A 194 -14.18 -15.61 -19.39
CA PRO A 194 -14.33 -15.06 -18.05
C PRO A 194 -12.95 -14.90 -17.42
N THR A 195 -12.63 -13.66 -17.08
CA THR A 195 -11.47 -13.33 -16.27
C THR A 195 -11.92 -13.13 -14.85
N LEU A 196 -11.13 -13.66 -13.92
CA LEU A 196 -11.43 -13.53 -12.50
C LEU A 196 -11.02 -12.13 -12.05
N ASN A 197 -11.95 -11.37 -11.48
CA ASN A 197 -11.58 -10.21 -10.70
C ASN A 197 -10.99 -10.71 -9.38
N ALA A 198 -10.04 -9.95 -8.84
CA ALA A 198 -9.52 -10.16 -7.50
C ALA A 198 -9.96 -9.00 -6.61
N TYR A 199 -10.17 -9.29 -5.32
CA TYR A 199 -10.59 -8.29 -4.34
C TYR A 199 -9.73 -8.41 -3.09
N SER A 200 -9.31 -7.25 -2.59
CA SER A 200 -8.89 -7.08 -1.19
C SER A 200 -10.02 -6.36 -0.46
N VAL A 201 -10.49 -6.91 0.66
CA VAL A 201 -11.69 -6.42 1.33
C VAL A 201 -11.46 -6.33 2.83
N ILE A 202 -11.78 -5.16 3.40
CA ILE A 202 -11.85 -4.97 4.85
C ILE A 202 -13.28 -4.63 5.27
N PRO A 203 -13.97 -5.53 6.02
CA PRO A 203 -15.28 -5.24 6.59
C PRO A 203 -15.23 -4.13 7.63
N VAL A 204 -16.29 -3.32 7.66
CA VAL A 204 -16.53 -2.37 8.73
C VAL A 204 -17.32 -3.07 9.83
N SER A 205 -16.70 -3.22 11.00
CA SER A 205 -17.35 -3.81 12.16
C SER A 205 -16.87 -3.20 13.47
N LYS A 206 -17.78 -3.02 14.43
CA LYS A 206 -17.48 -2.62 15.82
C LYS A 206 -16.50 -3.55 16.53
N ASN A 207 -16.42 -4.82 16.10
CA ASN A 207 -15.51 -5.82 16.67
C ASN A 207 -14.34 -6.14 15.72
N GLY A 208 -14.26 -5.44 14.58
CA GLY A 208 -13.25 -5.67 13.54
C GLY A 208 -12.04 -4.74 13.66
N LYS A 209 -11.13 -4.83 12.68
CA LYS A 209 -9.99 -3.89 12.59
C LYS A 209 -10.38 -2.49 12.10
N LEU A 210 -11.48 -2.39 11.35
CA LEU A 210 -12.00 -1.15 10.83
C LEU A 210 -13.36 -0.86 11.46
N HIS A 211 -13.41 0.13 12.35
CA HIS A 211 -14.63 0.51 13.05
C HIS A 211 -15.50 1.46 12.20
N PRO A 212 -16.82 1.51 12.45
CA PRO A 212 -17.69 2.53 11.87
C PRO A 212 -17.22 3.96 12.21
N GLY A 213 -17.33 4.88 11.25
CA GLY A 213 -16.72 6.20 11.39
C GLY A 213 -16.74 7.03 10.12
N TRP A 214 -15.77 7.94 10.01
CA TRP A 214 -15.58 8.81 8.85
C TRP A 214 -14.23 8.53 8.19
N LEU A 215 -14.26 8.15 6.91
CA LEU A 215 -13.06 8.02 6.09
C LEU A 215 -12.38 9.39 5.94
N LEU A 216 -11.13 9.51 6.38
CA LEU A 216 -10.36 10.76 6.35
C LEU A 216 -9.37 10.81 5.19
N ASN A 217 -8.56 9.75 5.06
CA ASN A 217 -7.47 9.67 4.11
C ASN A 217 -7.44 8.28 3.45
N LEU A 218 -7.10 8.27 2.16
CA LEU A 218 -6.79 7.07 1.37
C LEU A 218 -5.52 7.37 0.60
N TYR A 219 -4.46 6.63 0.86
CA TYR A 219 -3.16 6.90 0.26
C TYR A 219 -2.38 5.61 0.10
N GLY A 220 -1.31 5.64 -0.70
CA GLY A 220 -0.51 4.46 -0.96
C GLY A 220 0.00 4.44 -2.39
N ASN A 221 0.50 3.30 -2.82
CA ASN A 221 0.81 3.08 -4.22
C ASN A 221 0.49 1.64 -4.62
N VAL A 222 0.61 1.38 -5.91
CA VAL A 222 0.45 0.05 -6.48
C VAL A 222 1.51 -0.17 -7.54
N SER A 223 2.05 -1.38 -7.61
CA SER A 223 2.97 -1.78 -8.66
C SER A 223 2.52 -3.07 -9.30
N ALA A 224 2.64 -3.14 -10.61
CA ALA A 224 2.41 -4.35 -11.38
C ALA A 224 3.66 -4.70 -12.18
N THR A 225 3.96 -5.99 -12.25
CA THR A 225 4.99 -6.55 -13.12
C THR A 225 4.44 -7.79 -13.79
N THR A 226 4.76 -7.95 -15.06
CA THR A 226 4.50 -9.20 -15.75
C THR A 226 5.42 -10.28 -15.19
N GLU A 227 4.84 -11.43 -14.87
CA GLU A 227 5.60 -12.60 -14.42
C GLU A 227 6.36 -13.17 -15.61
N SER A 228 7.67 -13.37 -15.46
CA SER A 228 8.50 -13.96 -16.52
C SER A 228 9.09 -15.32 -16.13
N ASP A 229 8.62 -15.92 -15.03
CA ASP A 229 9.00 -17.28 -14.65
C ASP A 229 8.75 -18.22 -15.83
N GLU A 230 9.76 -19.01 -16.19
CA GLU A 230 9.73 -19.97 -17.30
C GLU A 230 8.61 -21.01 -17.15
N LYS A 231 8.10 -21.19 -15.93
CA LYS A 231 6.90 -22.00 -15.64
C LYS A 231 5.64 -21.46 -16.32
N TYR A 232 5.52 -20.14 -16.47
CA TYR A 232 4.44 -19.50 -17.20
C TYR A 232 4.84 -19.41 -18.67
N ARG A 233 4.44 -20.41 -19.45
CA ARG A 233 4.82 -20.56 -20.88
C ARG A 233 4.40 -19.39 -21.77
N SER A 234 3.48 -18.53 -21.32
CA SER A 234 2.98 -17.38 -22.08
C SER A 234 3.57 -16.08 -21.53
N LYS A 235 4.40 -15.42 -22.35
CA LYS A 235 4.79 -14.02 -22.10
C LYS A 235 3.67 -13.10 -22.59
N PRO A 236 3.51 -11.94 -21.96
CA PRO A 236 2.61 -10.94 -22.52
C PRO A 236 3.20 -10.47 -23.84
N GLU A 237 2.41 -10.56 -24.88
CA GLU A 237 2.75 -10.09 -26.24
C GLU A 237 1.90 -8.88 -26.64
N GLY A 238 0.85 -8.56 -25.86
CA GLY A 238 -0.09 -7.49 -26.16
C GLY A 238 -0.09 -6.38 -25.11
N ASN A 239 -1.05 -5.49 -25.26
CA ASN A 239 -1.38 -4.49 -24.25
C ASN A 239 -2.12 -5.14 -23.09
N TRP A 240 -1.74 -4.73 -21.89
CA TRP A 240 -2.44 -5.10 -20.67
C TRP A 240 -2.71 -3.87 -19.82
N GLN A 241 -3.79 -3.93 -19.06
CA GLN A 241 -4.19 -2.92 -18.10
C GLN A 241 -4.81 -3.59 -16.86
N ILE A 242 -4.30 -3.23 -15.69
CA ILE A 242 -4.90 -3.58 -14.40
C ILE A 242 -5.52 -2.31 -13.82
N SER A 243 -6.83 -2.34 -13.55
CA SER A 243 -7.52 -1.25 -12.86
C SER A 243 -7.83 -1.64 -11.42
N HIS A 244 -7.32 -0.84 -10.49
CA HIS A 244 -7.68 -0.87 -9.07
C HIS A 244 -8.82 0.11 -8.84
N TYR A 245 -9.99 -0.40 -8.47
CA TYR A 245 -11.15 0.39 -8.07
C TYR A 245 -11.27 0.31 -6.55
N ILE A 246 -10.87 1.38 -5.87
CA ILE A 246 -10.96 1.48 -4.42
C ILE A 246 -12.30 2.09 -4.08
N MET A 247 -13.12 1.37 -3.34
CA MET A 247 -14.53 1.68 -3.17
C MET A 247 -15.04 1.37 -1.78
N VAL A 248 -16.17 1.97 -1.43
CA VAL A 248 -16.96 1.57 -0.26
C VAL A 248 -18.24 0.90 -0.73
N TYR A 249 -18.48 -0.32 -0.24
CA TYR A 249 -19.70 -1.06 -0.46
C TYR A 249 -20.64 -0.69 0.68
N THR A 250 -21.65 0.11 0.36
CA THR A 250 -22.54 0.75 1.33
C THR A 250 -23.83 -0.02 1.54
N LYS A 251 -24.62 0.40 2.54
CA LYS A 251 -25.98 -0.13 2.80
C LYS A 251 -25.93 -1.62 3.13
N ASN A 252 -24.96 -2.02 3.96
CA ASN A 252 -24.78 -3.41 4.37
C ASN A 252 -24.58 -4.38 3.19
N SER A 253 -23.96 -3.90 2.09
CA SER A 253 -23.76 -4.72 0.90
C SER A 253 -22.51 -5.60 0.95
N CYS A 254 -21.71 -5.54 2.02
CA CYS A 254 -20.50 -6.38 2.16
C CYS A 254 -20.86 -7.86 2.15
N GLN A 255 -21.73 -8.31 3.06
CA GLN A 255 -22.16 -9.72 3.15
C GLN A 255 -22.86 -10.20 1.88
N LYS A 256 -23.55 -9.29 1.16
CA LYS A 256 -24.20 -9.60 -0.12
C LYS A 256 -23.18 -9.84 -1.23
N ALA A 257 -22.11 -9.05 -1.28
CA ALA A 257 -21.03 -9.20 -2.25
C ALA A 257 -20.13 -10.39 -1.92
N PHE A 258 -19.87 -10.62 -0.63
CA PHE A 258 -18.93 -11.62 -0.12
C PHE A 258 -19.58 -12.50 0.95
N PRO A 259 -20.42 -13.48 0.57
CA PRO A 259 -21.11 -14.31 1.55
C PRO A 259 -20.13 -15.07 2.46
N ASN A 260 -20.41 -15.04 3.76
CA ASN A 260 -19.65 -15.72 4.83
C ASN A 260 -18.18 -15.28 4.93
N HIS A 261 -17.89 -14.03 4.59
CA HIS A 261 -16.56 -13.47 4.75
C HIS A 261 -16.12 -13.41 6.22
N GLN A 262 -14.81 -13.37 6.44
CA GLN A 262 -14.23 -13.18 7.78
C GLN A 262 -14.35 -11.71 8.22
N GLY A 263 -14.34 -11.43 9.53
CA GLY A 263 -14.40 -10.07 10.09
C GLY A 263 -13.09 -9.26 10.01
N SER A 264 -12.04 -9.82 9.42
CA SER A 264 -10.74 -9.19 9.17
C SER A 264 -10.54 -8.95 7.67
N LEU A 265 -9.42 -8.31 7.30
CA LEU A 265 -8.97 -8.29 5.90
C LEU A 265 -9.04 -9.70 5.29
N PHE A 266 -9.66 -9.81 4.13
CA PHE A 266 -9.75 -11.06 3.38
C PHE A 266 -9.61 -10.80 1.89
N PHE A 267 -9.31 -11.87 1.15
CA PHE A 267 -9.21 -11.85 -0.30
C PHE A 267 -10.36 -12.64 -0.91
N TRP A 268 -10.86 -12.17 -2.04
CA TRP A 268 -11.93 -12.82 -2.78
C TRP A 268 -11.62 -12.84 -4.28
N ASN A 269 -12.18 -13.82 -4.98
CA ASN A 269 -12.12 -13.92 -6.43
C ASN A 269 -13.49 -14.36 -6.95
N ASP A 270 -13.95 -13.74 -8.02
CA ASP A 270 -15.21 -14.11 -8.63
C ASP A 270 -15.12 -14.18 -10.16
N LYS A 271 -16.03 -14.95 -10.76
CA LYS A 271 -16.10 -15.20 -12.22
C LYS A 271 -16.79 -14.07 -12.97
N THR A 272 -16.98 -12.94 -12.33
CA THR A 272 -17.75 -11.81 -12.83
C THR A 272 -16.90 -11.07 -13.85
N GLY A 273 -16.84 -11.67 -15.03
CA GLY A 273 -16.01 -11.25 -16.15
C GLY A 273 -16.89 -11.17 -17.39
N THR A 274 -17.11 -9.93 -17.84
CA THR A 274 -17.53 -9.44 -19.16
C THR A 274 -18.82 -8.60 -19.17
N PHE A 275 -18.74 -7.49 -19.93
CA PHE A 275 -19.71 -6.40 -20.10
C PHE A 275 -21.12 -6.83 -20.55
N SER A 276 -21.30 -8.09 -20.97
CA SER A 276 -22.59 -8.65 -21.42
C SER A 276 -23.50 -9.10 -20.29
N GLN A 277 -23.01 -9.21 -19.04
CA GLN A 277 -23.83 -9.50 -17.88
C GLN A 277 -24.26 -8.19 -17.18
N LYS A 278 -25.55 -8.08 -16.84
CA LYS A 278 -26.06 -6.96 -16.04
C LYS A 278 -25.40 -7.01 -14.66
N ASN A 279 -24.52 -6.04 -14.38
CA ASN A 279 -23.68 -5.93 -13.17
C ASN A 279 -22.57 -6.99 -13.08
N PRO A 280 -21.56 -6.92 -13.96
CA PRO A 280 -20.55 -7.96 -14.12
C PRO A 280 -19.51 -7.97 -13.01
N SER A 281 -19.73 -7.25 -11.90
CA SER A 281 -18.90 -7.25 -10.70
C SER A 281 -19.66 -6.49 -9.63
N SER A 282 -19.54 -6.91 -8.35
CA SER A 282 -20.00 -6.11 -7.22
C SER A 282 -19.39 -4.72 -7.21
N ALA A 283 -18.27 -4.54 -7.91
CA ALA A 283 -17.63 -3.25 -8.10
C ALA A 283 -18.54 -2.20 -8.75
N PHE A 284 -19.46 -2.63 -9.62
CA PHE A 284 -20.30 -1.76 -10.42
C PHE A 284 -21.76 -1.72 -9.92
N TRP A 285 -22.03 -2.24 -8.73
CA TRP A 285 -23.36 -2.13 -8.13
C TRP A 285 -23.68 -0.70 -7.73
N SER A 286 -24.97 -0.35 -7.69
CA SER A 286 -25.44 0.97 -7.24
C SER A 286 -25.15 1.26 -5.76
N THR A 287 -24.76 0.24 -4.99
CA THR A 287 -24.33 0.37 -3.59
C THR A 287 -22.81 0.55 -3.44
N SER A 288 -22.07 0.54 -4.55
CA SER A 288 -20.62 0.69 -4.56
C SER A 288 -20.24 2.13 -4.88
N LEU A 289 -19.61 2.81 -3.93
CA LEU A 289 -19.14 4.19 -4.07
C LEU A 289 -17.66 4.19 -4.42
N LEU A 290 -17.32 4.66 -5.61
CA LEU A 290 -15.93 4.82 -6.03
C LEU A 290 -15.25 5.92 -5.23
N LEU A 291 -14.19 5.56 -4.50
CA LEU A 291 -13.30 6.52 -3.83
C LEU A 291 -12.20 6.96 -4.79
N GLN A 292 -11.54 6.00 -5.43
CA GLN A 292 -10.42 6.25 -6.32
C GLN A 292 -10.29 5.14 -7.35
N LYS A 293 -9.86 5.51 -8.57
CA LYS A 293 -9.41 4.57 -9.58
C LYS A 293 -7.93 4.78 -9.87
N VAL A 294 -7.17 3.70 -9.95
CA VAL A 294 -5.80 3.68 -10.48
C VAL A 294 -5.72 2.67 -11.59
N SER A 295 -5.08 3.04 -12.69
CA SER A 295 -4.84 2.12 -13.79
C SER A 295 -3.34 1.99 -14.04
N LEU A 296 -2.87 0.75 -14.07
CA LEU A 296 -1.53 0.37 -14.49
C LEU A 296 -1.66 -0.25 -15.87
N SER A 297 -0.97 0.27 -16.87
CA SER A 297 -1.05 -0.25 -18.24
C SER A 297 0.31 -0.27 -18.91
N SER A 298 0.56 -1.27 -19.73
CA SER A 298 1.78 -1.37 -20.53
C SER A 298 1.61 -2.34 -21.70
N TYR A 299 2.70 -2.55 -22.43
CA TYR A 299 2.81 -3.49 -23.54
C TYR A 299 3.88 -4.55 -23.23
N GLY A 300 3.56 -5.81 -23.50
CA GLY A 300 4.48 -6.92 -23.36
C GLY A 300 5.00 -7.11 -21.92
N ASN A 301 6.19 -7.71 -21.78
CA ASN A 301 6.83 -7.89 -20.49
C ASN A 301 7.35 -6.54 -19.96
N SER A 302 6.81 -6.03 -18.85
CA SER A 302 7.16 -4.73 -18.28
C SER A 302 6.71 -4.60 -16.82
N SER A 303 7.08 -3.48 -16.18
CA SER A 303 6.60 -3.13 -14.84
C SER A 303 6.22 -1.66 -14.74
N VAL A 304 5.11 -1.42 -14.06
CA VAL A 304 4.51 -0.10 -13.87
C VAL A 304 4.29 0.12 -12.38
N VAL A 305 4.40 1.37 -11.96
CA VAL A 305 4.09 1.81 -10.61
C VAL A 305 3.25 3.07 -10.72
N ALA A 306 2.21 3.18 -9.90
CA ALA A 306 1.39 4.37 -9.79
C ALA A 306 1.12 4.67 -8.31
N SER A 307 1.17 5.94 -7.96
CA SER A 307 0.85 6.42 -6.61
C SER A 307 -0.61 6.84 -6.54
N ILE A 308 -1.21 6.67 -5.37
CA ILE A 308 -2.50 7.24 -5.03
C ILE A 308 -2.24 8.51 -4.24
N PRO A 309 -2.47 9.69 -4.83
CA PRO A 309 -2.47 10.90 -4.03
C PRO A 309 -3.62 10.80 -3.02
N SER A 310 -3.41 11.30 -1.81
CA SER A 310 -4.52 11.45 -0.86
C SER A 310 -5.63 12.27 -1.54
N PRO A 311 -6.90 11.83 -1.49
CA PRO A 311 -7.97 12.52 -2.19
C PRO A 311 -8.04 13.98 -1.76
N SER A 312 -8.19 14.88 -2.74
CA SER A 312 -8.27 16.32 -2.47
C SER A 312 -9.58 16.66 -1.75
N LYS A 313 -9.47 17.05 -0.48
CA LYS A 313 -10.39 17.87 0.34
C LYS A 313 -11.88 17.53 0.50
N GLU A 314 -12.54 16.71 -0.32
CA GLU A 314 -14.00 16.85 -0.43
C GLU A 314 -14.92 15.75 0.13
N LYS A 315 -14.47 14.59 0.59
CA LYS A 315 -15.44 13.58 1.07
C LYS A 315 -14.98 12.84 2.30
N PHE A 316 -15.28 13.41 3.47
CA PHE A 316 -15.51 12.59 4.65
C PHE A 316 -16.70 11.67 4.33
N LEU A 317 -16.41 10.43 3.95
CA LEU A 317 -17.44 9.43 3.72
C LEU A 317 -17.72 8.72 5.04
N LYS A 318 -18.98 8.79 5.49
CA LYS A 318 -19.42 7.99 6.62
C LYS A 318 -19.51 6.52 6.21
N ILE A 319 -18.92 5.64 7.01
CA ILE A 319 -19.01 4.19 6.86
C ILE A 319 -19.70 3.60 8.08
N GLU A 320 -20.58 2.63 7.87
CA GLU A 320 -21.44 2.04 8.90
C GLU A 320 -21.16 0.54 9.08
N GLU A 321 -21.67 -0.04 10.17
CA GLU A 321 -21.59 -1.49 10.39
C GLU A 321 -22.18 -2.25 9.20
N GLY A 322 -21.44 -3.24 8.69
CA GLY A 322 -21.84 -4.06 7.55
C GLY A 322 -21.45 -3.50 6.18
N ASP A 323 -20.92 -2.27 6.13
CA ASP A 323 -20.20 -1.79 4.95
C ASP A 323 -18.83 -2.48 4.82
N CYS A 324 -18.16 -2.33 3.69
CA CYS A 324 -16.74 -2.68 3.56
C CYS A 324 -16.00 -1.74 2.62
N ILE A 325 -14.68 -1.65 2.81
CA ILE A 325 -13.79 -0.98 1.87
C ILE A 325 -13.10 -2.05 1.04
N VAL A 326 -13.12 -1.86 -0.28
CA VAL A 326 -12.75 -2.85 -1.28
C VAL A 326 -11.76 -2.25 -2.26
N ASP A 327 -10.66 -2.95 -2.53
CA ASP A 327 -9.90 -2.77 -3.77
C ASP A 327 -10.33 -3.88 -4.74
N ALA A 328 -11.09 -3.50 -5.76
CA ALA A 328 -11.47 -4.41 -6.84
C ALA A 328 -10.46 -4.29 -7.99
N ILE A 329 -9.72 -5.37 -8.21
CA ILE A 329 -8.66 -5.50 -9.19
C ILE A 329 -9.25 -6.12 -10.44
N VAL A 330 -9.48 -5.27 -11.44
CA VAL A 330 -10.12 -5.63 -12.70
C VAL A 330 -9.07 -5.59 -13.81
N PRO A 331 -8.58 -6.75 -14.27
CA PRO A 331 -7.70 -6.84 -15.42
C PRO A 331 -8.45 -6.65 -16.74
N SER A 332 -7.76 -6.12 -17.73
CA SER A 332 -8.24 -5.94 -19.10
C SER A 332 -7.05 -5.91 -20.07
N GLY A 333 -7.25 -6.30 -21.33
CA GLY A 333 -6.18 -6.26 -22.33
C GLY A 333 -6.52 -6.98 -23.63
N ASP A 334 -5.49 -7.31 -24.39
CA ASP A 334 -5.61 -8.00 -25.66
C ASP A 334 -6.08 -9.45 -25.52
N ARG A 335 -6.83 -9.93 -26.51
CA ARG A 335 -7.58 -11.21 -26.41
C ARG A 335 -6.71 -12.44 -26.28
N PHE A 336 -5.49 -12.34 -26.77
CA PHE A 336 -4.56 -13.44 -26.83
C PHE A 336 -3.51 -13.35 -25.71
N ASP A 337 -3.54 -12.25 -24.94
CA ASP A 337 -2.63 -12.08 -23.83
C ASP A 337 -3.18 -12.78 -22.59
N LYS A 338 -2.59 -13.94 -22.30
CA LYS A 338 -2.92 -14.75 -21.12
C LYS A 338 -1.90 -14.57 -20.01
N ALA A 339 -0.91 -13.70 -20.18
CA ALA A 339 0.23 -13.67 -19.29
C ALA A 339 -0.18 -13.28 -17.87
N PRO A 340 0.42 -13.93 -16.86
CA PRO A 340 0.22 -13.53 -15.48
C PRO A 340 0.86 -12.17 -15.23
N ILE A 341 0.09 -11.26 -14.67
CA ILE A 341 0.51 -9.96 -14.19
C ILE A 341 0.40 -10.01 -12.68
N ASN A 342 1.55 -9.94 -12.02
CA ASN A 342 1.65 -9.79 -10.59
C ASN A 342 1.41 -8.32 -10.25
N THR A 343 0.37 -8.03 -9.48
CA THR A 343 0.01 -6.70 -9.03
C THR A 343 -0.11 -6.69 -7.52
N GLU A 344 0.38 -5.61 -6.92
CA GLU A 344 0.40 -5.47 -5.47
C GLU A 344 0.09 -4.04 -5.07
N PRO A 345 -1.11 -3.79 -4.55
CA PRO A 345 -1.44 -2.55 -3.86
C PRO A 345 -0.82 -2.51 -2.45
N GLN A 346 -0.37 -1.34 -2.07
CA GLN A 346 0.08 -0.96 -0.73
C GLN A 346 -0.72 0.28 -0.30
N PHE A 347 -2.03 0.11 -0.12
CA PHE A 347 -2.93 1.19 0.28
C PHE A 347 -3.12 1.23 1.79
N SER A 348 -3.22 2.44 2.33
CA SER A 348 -3.55 2.74 3.71
C SER A 348 -4.84 3.55 3.75
N ILE A 349 -5.70 3.20 4.70
CA ILE A 349 -6.97 3.86 4.94
C ILE A 349 -7.01 4.35 6.38
N GLU A 350 -7.41 5.60 6.55
CA GLU A 350 -7.60 6.23 7.84
C GLU A 350 -9.08 6.54 8.09
N VAL A 351 -9.60 6.07 9.23
CA VAL A 351 -10.98 6.32 9.65
C VAL A 351 -11.02 6.92 11.04
N LEU A 352 -11.70 8.06 11.17
CA LEU A 352 -12.08 8.63 12.47
C LEU A 352 -13.23 7.82 13.07
N GLU A 353 -12.98 7.16 14.18
CA GLU A 353 -13.97 6.35 14.86
C GLU A 353 -15.03 7.22 15.56
N ARG A 354 -16.24 6.66 15.70
CA ARG A 354 -17.37 7.31 16.38
C ARG A 354 -17.50 6.92 17.85
#